data_AF-A0A4R4ZIQ7-F1
#
_entry.id   AF-A0A4R4ZIQ7-F1
#
_cell.length_a   1.000
_cell.length_b   1.000
_cell.length_c   1.000
_cell.angle_alpha   90.00
_cell.angle_beta   90.00
_cell.angle_gamma   90.00
#
_symmetry.space_group_name_H-M   'P 1'
#
loop_
_entity.id
_entity.type
_entity.pdbx_description
1 polymer ?
#
loop_
_entity_poly.entity_id
_entity_poly.type
_entity_poly.pdbx_seq_one_letter_code
_entity_poly.pdbx_strand_id
1 'polypeptide(L)'
;MTAFKETNVRILECAWDALENTRQALRRSRDAMVRDLLLRHVESQQSCSPDDRLTHISTVIRHPAPPLGQGFPLPGKVLRLRLPAGLAEEARSVALLLPGQPLHRGHRDYQARLLADAVTTAIARSASFTDDVLSGLRPVLRQRAALGLWRLAVAATSTHSEREVYLAAAEHDDEYAGVSRAGRVAETLRSHGVAWHDRWRYEMAAHLARKFLSTDSADANQQMLYEQGEEWLEHRDDLEYALPSNHLIKGFSAPRYWSLEGRGSAAVWRAQRQVGLKEIADDLVHDRRTESSDVEPPGWPAKAPEEWQVLAARIATGPWLSRAADGQVLTFEVDGELIYWPVVRTSAADPSTSSAVPGLADVVGVFGDLPVIEVAERILLQLDSDHDEDWRLGSIEVPVHKAFAFGLIDAATRNELIVENRAATLEYMQQVIKGAPVDDRELGQQLRDVMNSPAEFRKIAMLFGADFSAPRALWRWPAESIAGEVQRGRAPQALRWLAAWVLRRSAFALEQSMQKAWHSGFDRFDHR
;
A
#
# COMPACT_ATOMS: atom_id res chain seq x y z
N MET A 1 16.30 -35.18 -11.69
CA MET A 1 17.06 -34.54 -10.59
C MET A 1 16.23 -33.36 -10.10
N THR A 2 15.76 -33.37 -8.86
CA THR A 2 15.02 -32.23 -8.27
C THR A 2 15.99 -31.06 -8.09
N ALA A 3 15.70 -29.92 -8.73
CA ALA A 3 16.50 -28.71 -8.56
C ALA A 3 16.32 -28.18 -7.13
N PHE A 4 17.43 -27.95 -6.43
CA PHE A 4 17.42 -27.33 -5.10
C PHE A 4 17.68 -25.83 -5.22
N LYS A 5 16.98 -25.03 -4.43
CA LYS A 5 17.24 -23.60 -4.24
C LYS A 5 17.75 -23.36 -2.83
N GLU A 6 18.77 -22.49 -2.73
CA GLU A 6 19.33 -22.07 -1.45
C GLU A 6 18.72 -20.73 -1.01
N THR A 7 18.38 -20.63 0.27
CA THR A 7 17.90 -19.39 0.89
C THR A 7 18.26 -19.38 2.38
N ASN A 8 18.02 -18.27 3.07
CA ASN A 8 18.33 -18.13 4.49
C ASN A 8 17.15 -17.57 5.24
N VAL A 9 16.91 -18.09 6.45
CA VAL A 9 15.97 -17.52 7.42
C VAL A 9 16.69 -17.25 8.74
N ARG A 10 16.12 -16.40 9.58
CA ARG A 10 16.60 -16.19 10.95
C ARG A 10 15.55 -16.69 11.91
N ILE A 11 15.95 -17.59 12.80
CA ILE A 11 15.09 -18.21 13.81
C ILE A 11 15.58 -17.88 15.22
N LEU A 12 14.72 -18.03 16.22
CA LEU A 12 15.07 -17.85 17.62
C LEU A 12 16.13 -18.88 18.07
N GLU A 13 16.93 -18.54 19.07
CA GLU A 13 17.96 -19.44 19.61
C GLU A 13 17.34 -20.71 20.22
N CYS A 14 16.26 -20.58 20.99
CA CYS A 14 15.51 -21.73 21.51
C CYS A 14 14.95 -22.64 20.40
N ALA A 15 14.52 -22.07 19.27
CA ALA A 15 14.08 -22.85 18.10
C ALA A 15 15.26 -23.56 17.41
N TRP A 16 16.43 -22.92 17.38
CA TRP A 16 17.66 -23.54 16.89
C TRP A 16 18.06 -24.74 17.75
N ASP A 17 18.01 -24.60 19.08
CA ASP A 17 18.36 -25.67 20.01
C ASP A 17 17.39 -26.85 19.93
N ALA A 18 16.10 -26.59 19.76
CA ALA A 18 15.11 -27.63 19.50
C ALA A 18 15.36 -28.38 18.19
N LEU A 19 15.74 -27.66 17.13
CA LEU A 19 16.14 -28.28 15.86
C LEU A 19 17.41 -29.13 16.03
N GLU A 20 18.41 -28.66 16.78
CA GLU A 20 19.60 -29.45 17.13
C GLU A 20 19.24 -30.76 17.80
N ASN A 21 18.47 -30.68 18.87
CA ASN A 21 18.09 -31.84 19.67
C ASN A 21 17.31 -32.85 18.81
N THR A 22 16.38 -32.36 18.00
CA THR A 22 15.59 -33.21 17.10
C THR A 22 16.45 -33.89 16.05
N ARG A 23 17.38 -33.16 15.39
CA ARG A 23 18.25 -33.77 14.38
C ARG A 23 19.22 -34.78 14.99
N GLN A 24 19.71 -34.54 16.21
CA GLN A 24 20.63 -35.44 16.91
C GLN A 24 19.92 -36.73 17.31
N ALA A 25 18.71 -36.61 17.88
CA ALA A 25 17.87 -37.76 18.23
C ALA A 25 17.56 -38.64 17.00
N LEU A 26 17.29 -38.03 15.85
CA LEU A 26 16.96 -38.74 14.61
C LEU A 26 18.17 -39.06 13.72
N ARG A 27 19.39 -38.71 14.15
CA ARG A 27 20.65 -38.89 13.41
C ARG A 27 20.60 -38.38 11.96
N ARG A 28 19.97 -37.22 11.74
CA ARG A 28 19.86 -36.56 10.43
C ARG A 28 20.78 -35.35 10.35
N SER A 29 21.19 -35.00 9.14
CA SER A 29 21.80 -33.68 8.90
C SER A 29 20.77 -32.59 9.14
N ARG A 30 21.23 -31.38 9.53
CA ARG A 30 20.34 -30.22 9.74
C ARG A 30 19.48 -29.93 8.51
N ASP A 31 20.10 -29.91 7.33
CA ASP A 31 19.40 -29.61 6.07
C ASP A 31 18.34 -30.69 5.73
N ALA A 32 18.65 -31.97 5.98
CA ALA A 32 17.69 -33.05 5.79
C ALA A 32 16.53 -32.94 6.79
N MET A 33 16.83 -32.60 8.05
CA MET A 33 15.82 -32.44 9.10
C MET A 33 14.88 -31.28 8.79
N VAL A 34 15.40 -30.09 8.47
CA VAL A 34 14.58 -28.91 8.17
C VAL A 34 13.70 -29.14 6.94
N ARG A 35 14.25 -29.77 5.89
CA ARG A 35 13.48 -30.10 4.69
C ARG A 35 12.32 -31.03 4.99
N ASP A 36 12.57 -32.09 5.76
CA ASP A 36 11.54 -33.06 6.16
C ASP A 36 10.45 -32.41 7.03
N LEU A 37 10.84 -31.58 8.00
CA LEU A 37 9.89 -30.81 8.83
C LEU A 37 9.03 -29.87 7.98
N LEU A 38 9.65 -29.13 7.07
CA LEU A 38 8.94 -28.15 6.26
C LEU A 38 7.99 -28.81 5.25
N LEU A 39 8.40 -29.93 4.64
CA LEU A 39 7.54 -30.72 3.75
C LEU A 39 6.29 -31.22 4.50
N ARG A 40 6.49 -31.89 5.64
CA ARG A 40 5.38 -32.38 6.48
C ARG A 40 4.48 -31.25 6.97
N HIS A 41 5.07 -30.09 7.29
CA HIS A 41 4.31 -28.91 7.65
C HIS A 41 3.45 -28.43 6.49
N VAL A 42 4.02 -28.16 5.31
CA VAL A 42 3.29 -27.67 4.13
C VAL A 42 2.15 -28.62 3.76
N GLU A 43 2.42 -29.93 3.66
CA GLU A 43 1.41 -30.94 3.35
C GLU A 43 0.24 -30.89 4.34
N SER A 44 0.55 -30.87 5.64
CA SER A 44 -0.45 -30.80 6.71
C SER A 44 -1.23 -29.48 6.75
N GLN A 45 -0.66 -28.37 6.28
CA GLN A 45 -1.32 -27.06 6.25
C GLN A 45 -2.16 -26.85 4.99
N GLN A 46 -1.78 -27.48 3.89
CA GLN A 46 -2.56 -27.48 2.64
C GLN A 46 -3.79 -28.37 2.74
N SER A 47 -3.76 -29.40 3.59
CA SER A 47 -4.90 -30.28 3.84
C SER A 47 -5.99 -29.70 4.76
N CYS A 48 -5.77 -28.54 5.38
CA CYS A 48 -6.74 -27.89 6.28
C CYS A 48 -7.23 -26.54 5.75
N SER A 49 -8.35 -26.07 6.31
CA SER A 49 -8.87 -24.73 6.03
C SER A 49 -7.83 -23.66 6.38
N PRO A 50 -7.79 -22.50 5.69
CA PRO A 50 -6.88 -21.42 6.05
C PRO A 50 -6.97 -21.00 7.53
N ASP A 51 -8.17 -21.03 8.11
CA ASP A 51 -8.41 -20.66 9.51
C ASP A 51 -7.81 -21.66 10.52
N ASP A 52 -7.79 -22.94 10.17
CA ASP A 52 -7.28 -24.04 11.01
C ASP A 52 -5.78 -24.29 10.84
N ARG A 53 -5.13 -23.60 9.90
CA ARG A 53 -3.67 -23.62 9.78
C ARG A 53 -3.02 -23.23 11.09
N LEU A 54 -1.81 -23.72 11.32
CA LEU A 54 -1.06 -23.51 12.55
C LEU A 54 0.01 -22.44 12.31
N THR A 55 0.23 -21.61 13.32
CA THR A 55 1.30 -20.61 13.37
C THR A 55 1.96 -20.67 14.74
N HIS A 56 3.25 -20.33 14.81
CA HIS A 56 3.91 -20.15 16.09
C HIS A 56 3.53 -18.80 16.70
N ILE A 57 3.26 -18.76 18.01
CA ILE A 57 2.76 -17.55 18.71
C ILE A 57 3.74 -16.37 18.60
N SER A 58 5.04 -16.63 18.42
CA SER A 58 6.06 -15.59 18.21
C SER A 58 5.74 -14.64 17.05
N THR A 59 5.01 -15.12 16.04
CA THR A 59 4.64 -14.32 14.86
C THR A 59 3.72 -13.17 15.23
N VAL A 60 2.91 -13.34 16.29
CA VAL A 60 1.97 -12.33 16.79
C VAL A 60 2.58 -11.48 17.90
N ILE A 61 3.49 -12.03 18.72
CA ILE A 61 3.96 -11.38 19.95
C ILE A 61 5.37 -10.79 19.87
N ARG A 62 6.13 -11.04 18.79
CA ARG A 62 7.48 -10.48 18.63
C ARG A 62 7.52 -9.52 17.47
N HIS A 63 7.96 -8.29 17.75
CA HIS A 63 8.23 -7.29 16.72
C HIS A 63 9.62 -7.51 16.07
N PRO A 64 9.71 -7.95 14.81
CA PRO A 64 10.94 -8.01 14.03
C PRO A 64 11.35 -6.60 13.54
N ALA A 65 11.83 -5.76 14.45
CA ALA A 65 12.39 -4.47 14.06
C ALA A 65 13.55 -4.66 13.06
N PRO A 66 13.69 -3.75 12.07
CA PRO A 66 14.89 -3.69 11.25
C PRO A 66 16.11 -3.34 12.14
N PRO A 67 17.32 -3.75 11.73
CA PRO A 67 18.53 -3.39 12.47
C PRO A 67 18.71 -1.87 12.48
N LEU A 68 19.15 -1.32 13.61
CA LEU A 68 19.37 0.12 13.83
C LEU A 68 20.60 0.69 13.06
N GLY A 69 21.10 -0.01 12.04
CA GLY A 69 22.28 0.37 11.26
C GLY A 69 23.28 -0.78 11.04
N GLN A 70 24.37 -0.50 10.32
CA GLN A 70 25.50 -1.43 10.21
C GLN A 70 26.12 -1.67 11.60
N GLY A 71 26.35 -2.94 11.95
CA GLY A 71 27.06 -3.34 13.19
C GLY A 71 26.17 -3.82 14.34
N PHE A 72 24.85 -3.59 14.30
CA PHE A 72 23.95 -4.15 15.32
C PHE A 72 23.63 -5.62 15.03
N PRO A 73 23.90 -6.56 15.96
CA PRO A 73 23.56 -7.96 15.77
C PRO A 73 22.04 -8.12 15.71
N LEU A 74 21.55 -8.75 14.65
CA LEU A 74 20.14 -9.13 14.55
C LEU A 74 19.84 -10.27 15.53
N PRO A 75 18.76 -10.19 16.33
CA PRO A 75 18.40 -11.26 17.26
C PRO A 75 18.08 -12.56 16.52
N GLY A 76 18.58 -13.68 17.05
CA GLY A 76 18.40 -15.03 16.51
C GLY A 76 19.56 -15.54 15.64
N LYS A 77 19.48 -16.82 15.23
CA LYS A 77 20.51 -17.51 14.43
C LYS A 77 20.10 -17.61 12.96
N VAL A 78 21.07 -17.48 12.05
CA VAL A 78 20.85 -17.68 10.61
C VAL A 78 20.83 -19.17 10.30
N LEU A 79 19.70 -19.65 9.81
CA LEU A 79 19.51 -20.99 9.30
C LEU A 79 19.54 -20.97 7.78
N ARG A 80 20.57 -21.62 7.20
CA ARG A 80 20.65 -21.83 5.75
C ARG A 80 19.73 -22.98 5.35
N LEU A 81 18.95 -22.77 4.29
CA LEU A 81 17.95 -23.70 3.80
C LEU A 81 18.29 -24.13 2.38
N ARG A 82 18.36 -25.44 2.15
CA ARG A 82 18.48 -26.04 0.81
C ARG A 82 17.22 -26.86 0.51
N LEU A 83 16.27 -26.22 -0.16
CA LEU A 83 14.91 -26.71 -0.36
C LEU A 83 14.67 -27.12 -1.83
N PRO A 84 13.79 -28.11 -2.11
CA PRO A 84 13.29 -28.35 -3.45
C PRO A 84 12.69 -27.08 -4.06
N ALA A 85 12.76 -26.94 -5.38
CA ALA A 85 12.07 -25.87 -6.09
C ALA A 85 10.57 -25.86 -5.75
N GLY A 86 9.99 -24.68 -5.53
CA GLY A 86 8.57 -24.51 -5.16
C GLY A 86 8.31 -24.50 -3.65
N LEU A 87 8.98 -25.35 -2.88
CA LEU A 87 8.68 -25.56 -1.45
C LEU A 87 8.74 -24.28 -0.60
N ALA A 88 9.67 -23.36 -0.91
CA ALA A 88 9.77 -22.10 -0.18
C ALA A 88 8.54 -21.19 -0.41
N GLU A 89 7.99 -21.17 -1.63
CA GLU A 89 6.79 -20.38 -1.93
C GLU A 89 5.54 -21.03 -1.34
N GLU A 90 5.44 -22.36 -1.43
CA GLU A 90 4.36 -23.11 -0.78
C GLU A 90 4.37 -22.87 0.74
N ALA A 91 5.53 -22.93 1.38
CA ALA A 91 5.69 -22.63 2.80
C ALA A 91 5.29 -21.19 3.15
N ARG A 92 5.59 -20.20 2.29
CA ARG A 92 5.14 -18.81 2.51
C ARG A 92 3.63 -18.69 2.36
N SER A 93 3.01 -19.41 1.43
CA SER A 93 1.57 -19.34 1.15
C SER A 93 0.68 -19.89 2.28
N VAL A 94 1.26 -20.74 3.15
CA VAL A 94 0.56 -21.32 4.31
C VAL A 94 0.92 -20.64 5.63
N ALA A 95 1.89 -19.72 5.65
CA ALA A 95 2.29 -18.98 6.85
C ALA A 95 1.29 -17.86 7.20
N LEU A 96 1.26 -17.44 8.46
CA LEU A 96 0.38 -16.36 8.88
C LEU A 96 0.93 -15.00 8.43
N LEU A 97 0.11 -14.25 7.70
CA LEU A 97 0.32 -12.82 7.43
C LEU A 97 -0.61 -12.02 8.34
N LEU A 98 -0.08 -11.19 9.25
CA LEU A 98 -0.96 -10.33 10.04
C LEU A 98 -1.51 -9.20 9.15
N PRO A 99 -2.76 -8.77 9.37
CA PRO A 99 -3.33 -7.64 8.66
C PRO A 99 -2.46 -6.37 8.81
N GLY A 100 -2.28 -5.63 7.73
CA GLY A 100 -1.41 -4.44 7.66
C GLY A 100 0.06 -4.71 7.37
N GLN A 101 0.50 -5.98 7.34
CA GLN A 101 1.90 -6.32 7.08
C GLN A 101 2.24 -6.22 5.58
N PRO A 102 3.32 -5.52 5.21
CA PRO A 102 3.76 -5.52 3.83
C PRO A 102 4.42 -6.86 3.47
N LEU A 103 4.11 -7.38 2.28
CA LEU A 103 4.76 -8.58 1.71
C LEU A 103 6.25 -8.37 1.42
N HIS A 104 6.62 -7.11 1.12
CA HIS A 104 7.98 -6.69 0.84
C HIS A 104 8.49 -5.72 1.89
N ARG A 105 9.81 -5.64 2.05
CA ARG A 105 10.42 -4.81 3.08
C ARG A 105 10.31 -3.32 2.72
N GLY A 106 9.59 -2.56 3.53
CA GLY A 106 9.62 -1.09 3.53
C GLY A 106 10.85 -0.54 4.27
N HIS A 107 11.16 0.74 4.05
CA HIS A 107 12.27 1.41 4.73
C HIS A 107 11.93 1.60 6.22
N ARG A 108 12.66 0.92 7.11
CA ARG A 108 12.48 0.93 8.58
C ARG A 108 11.21 0.25 9.13
N ASP A 109 10.47 -0.47 8.30
CA ASP A 109 9.24 -1.15 8.73
C ASP A 109 9.43 -2.62 9.09
N TYR A 110 8.43 -3.14 9.82
CA TYR A 110 8.17 -4.57 9.97
C TYR A 110 8.06 -5.22 8.58
N GLN A 111 8.72 -6.36 8.39
CA GLN A 111 8.53 -7.22 7.21
C GLN A 111 7.94 -8.56 7.65
N ALA A 112 6.90 -9.03 6.95
CA ALA A 112 6.38 -10.38 7.15
C ALA A 112 7.50 -11.40 6.91
N ARG A 113 7.85 -12.16 7.96
CA ARG A 113 8.88 -13.21 7.87
C ARG A 113 8.25 -14.57 7.57
N LEU A 114 7.39 -14.64 6.55
CA LEU A 114 6.54 -15.80 6.25
C LEU A 114 7.30 -17.13 6.23
N LEU A 115 8.45 -17.19 5.54
CA LEU A 115 9.24 -18.42 5.50
C LEU A 115 9.88 -18.76 6.87
N ALA A 116 10.28 -17.75 7.64
CA ALA A 116 10.81 -17.97 8.98
C ALA A 116 9.71 -18.42 9.95
N ASP A 117 8.49 -17.89 9.83
CA ASP A 117 7.31 -18.34 10.56
C ASP A 117 6.98 -19.80 10.24
N ALA A 118 6.88 -20.18 8.96
CA ALA A 118 6.64 -21.56 8.55
C ALA A 118 7.70 -22.52 9.11
N VAL A 119 8.99 -22.15 9.02
CA VAL A 119 10.09 -22.97 9.59
C VAL A 119 9.99 -23.06 11.12
N THR A 120 9.74 -21.94 11.80
CA THR A 120 9.64 -21.90 13.27
C THR A 120 8.45 -22.74 13.75
N THR A 121 7.33 -22.66 13.06
CA THR A 121 6.13 -23.46 13.33
C THR A 121 6.37 -24.94 13.06
N ALA A 122 7.04 -25.29 11.96
CA ALA A 122 7.41 -26.68 11.65
C ALA A 122 8.33 -27.28 12.73
N ILE A 123 9.29 -26.51 13.24
CA ILE A 123 10.14 -26.93 14.37
C ILE A 123 9.29 -27.11 15.63
N ALA A 124 8.47 -26.12 16.00
CA ALA A 124 7.66 -26.14 17.22
C ALA A 124 6.66 -27.32 17.26
N ARG A 125 6.12 -27.72 16.09
CA ARG A 125 5.27 -28.90 15.96
C ARG A 125 6.00 -30.22 16.20
N SER A 126 7.31 -30.27 15.93
CA SER A 126 8.12 -31.47 16.12
C SER A 126 8.79 -31.52 17.48
N ALA A 127 9.18 -30.37 18.02
CA ALA A 127 9.81 -30.23 19.32
C ALA A 127 9.43 -28.87 19.91
N SER A 128 8.69 -28.90 21.02
CA SER A 128 8.34 -27.69 21.77
C SER A 128 9.60 -26.99 22.27
N PHE A 129 9.63 -25.68 22.18
CA PHE A 129 10.69 -24.84 22.74
C PHE A 129 10.09 -23.61 23.42
N THR A 130 10.84 -23.03 24.35
CA THR A 130 10.42 -21.85 25.10
C THR A 130 11.62 -20.97 25.45
N ASP A 131 11.35 -19.73 25.85
CA ASP A 131 12.29 -18.76 26.42
C ASP A 131 11.51 -17.82 27.37
N ASP A 132 12.15 -16.78 27.91
CA ASP A 132 11.51 -15.87 28.88
C ASP A 132 10.22 -15.19 28.37
N VAL A 133 10.13 -14.97 27.06
CA VAL A 133 8.94 -14.36 26.45
C VAL A 133 7.85 -15.42 26.26
N LEU A 134 8.22 -16.64 25.85
CA LEU A 134 7.31 -17.76 25.56
C LEU A 134 6.93 -18.59 26.79
N SER A 135 7.58 -18.38 27.93
CA SER A 135 7.36 -19.17 29.14
C SER A 135 5.88 -19.12 29.57
N GLY A 136 5.30 -20.30 29.78
CA GLY A 136 3.88 -20.48 30.14
C GLY A 136 2.89 -20.30 28.98
N LEU A 137 3.34 -19.92 27.78
CA LEU A 137 2.44 -19.74 26.63
C LEU A 137 2.34 -21.02 25.80
N ARG A 138 1.17 -21.22 25.19
CA ARG A 138 0.99 -22.20 24.13
C ARG A 138 1.83 -21.80 22.90
N PRO A 139 2.79 -22.62 22.45
CA PRO A 139 3.72 -22.22 21.39
C PRO A 139 3.07 -22.15 20.01
N VAL A 140 2.06 -22.98 19.74
CA VAL A 140 1.41 -23.09 18.43
C VAL A 140 -0.08 -22.82 18.56
N LEU A 141 -0.60 -21.93 17.72
CA LEU A 141 -2.01 -21.55 17.66
C LEU A 141 -2.58 -21.83 16.27
N ARG A 142 -3.91 -21.99 16.20
CA ARG A 142 -4.63 -21.86 14.93
C ARG A 142 -4.52 -20.43 14.42
N GLN A 143 -4.39 -20.24 13.11
CA GLN A 143 -4.18 -18.94 12.48
C GLN A 143 -5.33 -17.99 12.79
N ARG A 144 -6.58 -18.47 12.75
CA ARG A 144 -7.73 -17.65 13.14
C ARG A 144 -7.69 -17.20 14.61
N ALA A 145 -7.20 -18.04 15.53
CA ALA A 145 -7.01 -17.65 16.93
C ALA A 145 -5.86 -16.64 17.11
N ALA A 146 -4.76 -16.82 16.38
CA ALA A 146 -3.64 -15.89 16.35
C ALA A 146 -4.08 -14.52 15.79
N LEU A 147 -4.94 -14.51 14.77
CA LEU A 147 -5.59 -13.30 14.27
C LEU A 147 -6.48 -12.68 15.33
N GLY A 148 -7.38 -13.44 15.98
CA GLY A 148 -8.22 -12.94 17.06
C GLY A 148 -7.42 -12.25 18.17
N LEU A 149 -6.27 -12.82 18.56
CA LEU A 149 -5.36 -12.20 19.51
C LEU A 149 -4.75 -10.89 18.99
N TRP A 150 -4.29 -10.88 17.74
CA TRP A 150 -3.75 -9.68 17.10
C TRP A 150 -4.80 -8.55 17.03
N ARG A 151 -6.04 -8.88 16.67
CA ARG A 151 -7.17 -7.96 16.59
C ARG A 151 -7.47 -7.31 17.94
N LEU A 152 -7.48 -8.09 19.03
CA LEU A 152 -7.60 -7.53 20.39
C LEU A 152 -6.41 -6.61 20.75
N ALA A 153 -5.19 -6.98 20.35
CA ALA A 153 -4.03 -6.11 20.58
C ALA A 153 -4.12 -4.80 19.79
N VAL A 154 -4.65 -4.82 18.56
CA VAL A 154 -4.93 -3.62 17.76
C VAL A 154 -6.02 -2.77 18.41
N ALA A 155 -7.13 -3.36 18.84
CA ALA A 155 -8.19 -2.67 19.59
C ALA A 155 -7.60 -1.95 20.82
N ALA A 156 -6.85 -2.67 21.65
CA ALA A 156 -6.22 -2.16 22.86
C ALA A 156 -5.18 -1.04 22.64
N THR A 157 -4.65 -0.94 21.42
CA THR A 157 -3.62 0.03 21.03
C THR A 157 -4.11 1.01 19.95
N SER A 158 -5.43 1.10 19.77
CA SER A 158 -6.03 2.07 18.86
C SER A 158 -5.69 3.48 19.32
N THR A 159 -5.25 4.31 18.39
CA THR A 159 -4.96 5.71 18.70
C THR A 159 -6.26 6.51 18.85
N HIS A 160 -6.18 7.75 19.34
CA HIS A 160 -7.35 8.63 19.43
C HIS A 160 -7.99 8.84 18.05
N SER A 161 -7.16 9.00 17.02
CA SER A 161 -7.61 9.13 15.64
C SER A 161 -8.41 7.91 15.14
N GLU A 162 -7.99 6.69 15.46
CA GLU A 162 -8.75 5.47 15.14
C GLU A 162 -10.06 5.40 15.95
N ARG A 163 -10.03 5.76 17.24
CA ARG A 163 -11.21 5.76 18.13
C ARG A 163 -12.29 6.76 17.71
N GLU A 164 -11.93 7.95 17.25
CA GLU A 164 -12.92 8.93 16.76
C GLU A 164 -13.76 8.35 15.62
N VAL A 165 -13.18 7.53 14.73
CA VAL A 165 -13.92 6.84 13.67
C VAL A 165 -14.87 5.80 14.26
N TYR A 166 -14.42 5.02 15.24
CA TYR A 166 -15.27 4.01 15.89
C TYR A 166 -16.44 4.63 16.66
N LEU A 167 -16.23 5.78 17.30
CA LEU A 167 -17.29 6.54 17.98
C LEU A 167 -18.29 7.12 16.96
N ALA A 168 -17.80 7.76 15.90
CA ALA A 168 -18.65 8.29 14.84
C ALA A 168 -19.47 7.20 14.15
N ALA A 169 -18.90 6.00 13.95
CA ALA A 169 -19.64 4.86 13.42
C ALA A 169 -20.77 4.41 14.35
N ALA A 170 -20.49 4.27 15.65
CA ALA A 170 -21.48 3.87 16.65
C ALA A 170 -22.65 4.85 16.75
N GLU A 171 -22.39 6.17 16.67
CA GLU A 171 -23.44 7.18 16.69
C GLU A 171 -24.43 7.08 15.51
N HIS A 172 -23.97 6.58 14.35
CA HIS A 172 -24.79 6.50 13.13
C HIS A 172 -25.51 5.16 12.96
N ASP A 173 -25.00 4.07 13.55
CA ASP A 173 -25.63 2.74 13.48
C ASP A 173 -26.98 2.71 14.24
N ASP A 174 -27.18 3.62 15.20
CA ASP A 174 -28.44 3.77 15.95
C ASP A 174 -29.55 4.51 15.18
N GLU A 175 -29.24 5.22 14.07
CA GLU A 175 -30.15 6.19 13.45
C GLU A 175 -30.63 5.86 12.02
N TYR A 176 -29.94 5.01 11.24
CA TYR A 176 -30.30 4.75 9.82
C TYR A 176 -30.20 3.27 9.39
N ALA A 177 -31.14 2.84 8.53
CA ALA A 177 -31.22 1.48 7.95
C ALA A 177 -30.14 1.16 6.89
N GLY A 178 -29.01 1.88 6.89
CA GLY A 178 -27.90 1.67 5.96
C GLY A 178 -26.56 2.01 6.60
N VAL A 179 -25.51 1.25 6.26
CA VAL A 179 -24.17 1.45 6.83
C VAL A 179 -23.62 2.80 6.40
N SER A 180 -23.44 3.72 7.36
CA SER A 180 -22.87 5.05 7.12
C SER A 180 -21.46 4.95 6.54
N ARG A 181 -20.96 6.03 5.92
CA ARG A 181 -19.55 6.08 5.47
C ARG A 181 -18.59 5.84 6.64
N ALA A 182 -18.88 6.43 7.81
CA ALA A 182 -18.11 6.20 9.04
C ALA A 182 -18.13 4.71 9.44
N GLY A 183 -19.28 4.04 9.37
CA GLY A 183 -19.42 2.61 9.60
C GLY A 183 -18.57 1.76 8.64
N ARG A 184 -18.55 2.09 7.34
CA ARG A 184 -17.68 1.39 6.36
C ARG A 184 -16.19 1.60 6.63
N VAL A 185 -15.79 2.80 7.06
CA VAL A 185 -14.40 3.10 7.42
C VAL A 185 -14.01 2.36 8.69
N ALA A 186 -14.87 2.36 9.72
CA ALA A 186 -14.68 1.60 10.95
C ALA A 186 -14.54 0.10 10.68
N GLU A 187 -15.39 -0.47 9.83
CA GLU A 187 -15.29 -1.88 9.43
C GLU A 187 -13.99 -2.16 8.68
N THR A 188 -13.55 -1.24 7.82
CA THR A 188 -12.25 -1.37 7.13
C THR A 188 -11.08 -1.34 8.12
N LEU A 189 -11.13 -0.48 9.16
CA LEU A 189 -10.15 -0.45 10.24
C LEU A 189 -10.16 -1.73 11.08
N ARG A 190 -11.34 -2.28 11.40
CA ARG A 190 -11.55 -3.54 12.15
C ARG A 190 -11.21 -4.80 11.37
N SER A 191 -11.29 -4.76 10.04
CA SER A 191 -10.70 -5.80 9.19
C SER A 191 -9.17 -5.86 9.35
N HIS A 192 -8.59 -4.75 9.82
CA HIS A 192 -7.17 -4.49 10.08
C HIS A 192 -6.28 -4.61 8.84
N GLY A 193 -6.83 -4.70 7.62
CA GLY A 193 -6.04 -4.70 6.38
C GLY A 193 -5.16 -3.44 6.24
N VAL A 194 -5.56 -2.35 6.90
CA VAL A 194 -4.84 -1.07 6.95
C VAL A 194 -4.15 -0.82 8.30
N ALA A 195 -4.01 -1.85 9.15
CA ALA A 195 -3.31 -1.68 10.42
C ALA A 195 -1.88 -1.16 10.20
N TRP A 196 -1.39 -0.40 11.16
CA TRP A 196 0.03 -0.07 11.27
C TRP A 196 0.70 -1.06 12.23
N HIS A 197 2.01 -1.26 12.06
CA HIS A 197 2.79 -2.12 12.94
C HIS A 197 3.78 -1.28 13.74
N ASP A 198 3.81 -1.54 15.04
CA ASP A 198 4.82 -1.03 15.95
C ASP A 198 5.09 -2.05 17.06
N ARG A 199 6.29 -1.98 17.65
CA ARG A 199 6.70 -2.71 18.84
C ARG A 199 5.61 -2.75 19.92
N TRP A 200 4.94 -1.63 20.19
CA TRP A 200 3.92 -1.55 21.22
C TRP A 200 2.74 -2.51 21.01
N ARG A 201 2.28 -2.69 19.76
CA ARG A 201 1.20 -3.64 19.43
C ARG A 201 1.60 -5.08 19.71
N TYR A 202 2.86 -5.44 19.43
CA TYR A 202 3.39 -6.78 19.71
C TYR A 202 3.58 -7.01 21.22
N GLU A 203 4.02 -5.98 21.97
CA GLU A 203 4.12 -6.05 23.43
C GLU A 203 2.73 -6.18 24.06
N MET A 204 1.71 -5.49 23.54
CA MET A 204 0.32 -5.67 23.96
C MET A 204 -0.18 -7.08 23.61
N ALA A 205 0.10 -7.58 22.40
CA ALA A 205 -0.24 -8.96 22.04
C ALA A 205 0.43 -9.98 22.96
N ALA A 206 1.68 -9.76 23.37
CA ALA A 206 2.36 -10.59 24.36
C ALA A 206 1.69 -10.53 25.74
N HIS A 207 1.24 -9.34 26.16
CA HIS A 207 0.51 -9.14 27.41
C HIS A 207 -0.84 -9.88 27.41
N LEU A 208 -1.64 -9.69 26.36
CA LEU A 208 -2.92 -10.38 26.17
C LEU A 208 -2.73 -11.89 26.04
N ALA A 209 -1.69 -12.35 25.34
CA ALA A 209 -1.35 -13.77 25.27
C ALA A 209 -1.10 -14.37 26.66
N ARG A 210 -0.43 -13.66 27.58
CA ARG A 210 -0.25 -14.14 28.96
C ARG A 210 -1.59 -14.20 29.70
N LYS A 211 -2.47 -13.22 29.53
CA LYS A 211 -3.78 -13.25 30.19
C LYS A 211 -4.67 -14.38 29.70
N PHE A 212 -4.71 -14.62 28.39
CA PHE A 212 -5.62 -15.58 27.78
C PHE A 212 -5.04 -16.99 27.66
N LEU A 213 -3.74 -17.12 27.39
CA LEU A 213 -3.13 -18.38 26.94
C LEU A 213 -2.12 -18.99 27.93
N SER A 214 -1.95 -18.42 29.13
CA SER A 214 -1.13 -19.01 30.20
C SER A 214 -1.91 -19.42 31.46
N THR A 215 -3.24 -19.39 31.41
CA THR A 215 -4.12 -19.79 32.52
C THR A 215 -4.62 -21.21 32.36
N ASP A 216 -5.26 -21.76 33.39
CA ASP A 216 -5.91 -23.08 33.32
C ASP A 216 -7.04 -23.13 32.26
N SER A 217 -7.51 -21.96 31.80
CA SER A 217 -8.53 -21.80 30.76
C SER A 217 -7.95 -21.55 29.36
N ALA A 218 -6.66 -21.79 29.14
CA ALA A 218 -5.99 -21.48 27.86
C ALA A 218 -6.65 -22.13 26.63
N ASP A 219 -7.20 -23.34 26.75
CA ASP A 219 -7.93 -24.00 25.66
C ASP A 219 -9.24 -23.29 25.31
N ALA A 220 -10.04 -22.95 26.33
CA ALA A 220 -11.29 -22.21 26.14
C ALA A 220 -11.04 -20.82 25.54
N ASN A 221 -10.03 -20.12 26.07
CA ASN A 221 -9.65 -18.81 25.55
C ASN A 221 -9.10 -18.88 24.12
N GLN A 222 -8.34 -19.91 23.77
CA GLN A 222 -7.93 -20.13 22.39
C GLN A 222 -9.14 -20.39 21.48
N GLN A 223 -10.17 -21.09 21.97
CA GLN A 223 -11.41 -21.30 21.22
C GLN A 223 -12.18 -19.99 21.05
N MET A 224 -12.30 -19.16 22.09
CA MET A 224 -12.91 -17.83 22.01
C MET A 224 -12.19 -16.93 20.97
N LEU A 225 -10.85 -16.90 21.01
CA LEU A 225 -10.04 -16.18 20.01
C LEU A 225 -10.23 -16.72 18.59
N TYR A 226 -10.51 -18.02 18.45
CA TYR A 226 -10.78 -18.66 17.17
C TYR A 226 -12.18 -18.29 16.65
N GLU A 227 -13.21 -18.45 17.46
CA GLU A 227 -14.61 -18.22 17.07
C GLU A 227 -14.85 -16.76 16.71
N GLN A 228 -14.29 -15.84 17.51
CA GLN A 228 -14.53 -14.40 17.40
C GLN A 228 -16.04 -14.06 17.48
N GLY A 229 -16.75 -14.79 18.35
CA GLY A 229 -18.17 -14.58 18.65
C GLY A 229 -18.41 -13.47 19.68
N GLU A 230 -19.59 -13.49 20.33
CA GLU A 230 -20.04 -12.42 21.23
C GLU A 230 -19.06 -12.13 22.38
N GLU A 231 -18.52 -13.15 23.06
CA GLU A 231 -17.54 -12.96 24.15
C GLU A 231 -16.26 -12.26 23.66
N TRP A 232 -15.79 -12.62 22.46
CA TRP A 232 -14.63 -11.96 21.86
C TRP A 232 -14.93 -10.51 21.46
N LEU A 233 -16.14 -10.26 20.93
CA LEU A 233 -16.60 -8.91 20.58
C LEU A 233 -16.70 -8.02 21.81
N GLU A 234 -17.22 -8.53 22.94
CA GLU A 234 -17.24 -7.81 24.21
C GLU A 234 -15.84 -7.39 24.64
N HIS A 235 -14.87 -8.31 24.60
CA HIS A 235 -13.47 -7.97 24.89
C HIS A 235 -12.87 -6.96 23.89
N ARG A 236 -13.20 -7.07 22.60
CA ARG A 236 -12.74 -6.11 21.60
C ARG A 236 -13.30 -4.72 21.91
N ASP A 237 -14.60 -4.61 22.12
CA ASP A 237 -15.27 -3.35 22.36
C ASP A 237 -14.79 -2.71 23.67
N ASP A 238 -14.61 -3.50 24.72
CA ASP A 238 -13.95 -3.09 25.96
C ASP A 238 -12.53 -2.54 25.73
N LEU A 239 -11.78 -3.09 24.79
CA LEU A 239 -10.41 -2.61 24.48
C LEU A 239 -10.41 -1.40 23.53
N GLU A 240 -11.39 -1.29 22.61
CA GLU A 240 -11.57 -0.17 21.69
C GLU A 240 -12.01 1.09 22.46
N TYR A 241 -12.98 0.95 23.37
CA TYR A 241 -13.68 2.07 24.00
C TYR A 241 -13.30 2.33 25.46
N ALA A 242 -12.77 1.35 26.23
CA ALA A 242 -12.50 1.59 27.65
C ALA A 242 -11.16 2.31 27.91
N LEU A 243 -11.25 3.31 28.79
CA LEU A 243 -10.15 4.07 29.42
C LEU A 243 -9.24 3.15 30.30
N PRO A 244 -8.13 3.65 30.89
CA PRO A 244 -7.06 2.83 31.51
C PRO A 244 -7.45 1.85 32.64
N SER A 245 -8.73 1.83 33.04
CA SER A 245 -9.30 0.92 34.04
C SER A 245 -9.61 -0.49 33.51
N ASN A 246 -9.48 -0.75 32.20
CA ASN A 246 -9.73 -2.09 31.67
C ASN A 246 -8.77 -3.13 32.30
N HIS A 247 -9.36 -4.15 32.94
CA HIS A 247 -8.63 -5.21 33.62
C HIS A 247 -7.70 -6.00 32.68
N LEU A 248 -7.98 -6.04 31.37
CA LEU A 248 -7.15 -6.66 30.34
C LEU A 248 -5.87 -5.87 30.03
N ILE A 249 -5.87 -4.56 30.30
CA ILE A 249 -4.71 -3.67 30.08
C ILE A 249 -3.96 -3.41 31.41
N LYS A 250 -4.59 -3.71 32.55
CA LYS A 250 -3.98 -3.53 33.87
C LYS A 250 -2.62 -4.22 33.98
N GLY A 251 -1.59 -3.41 34.28
CA GLY A 251 -0.20 -3.86 34.40
C GLY A 251 0.63 -3.63 33.12
N PHE A 252 0.01 -3.15 32.05
CA PHE A 252 0.70 -2.71 30.84
C PHE A 252 0.80 -1.19 30.81
N SER A 253 1.96 -0.66 30.41
CA SER A 253 2.20 0.79 30.34
C SER A 253 2.32 1.23 28.89
N ALA A 254 1.66 2.35 28.55
CA ALA A 254 1.81 2.98 27.24
C ALA A 254 3.24 3.52 27.04
N PRO A 255 3.71 3.67 25.79
CA PRO A 255 5.04 4.20 25.48
C PRO A 255 5.12 5.66 25.96
N ARG A 256 6.17 6.00 26.70
CA ARG A 256 6.30 7.34 27.30
C ARG A 256 6.94 8.42 26.41
N TYR A 257 7.53 8.03 25.28
CA TYR A 257 8.51 8.88 24.59
C TYR A 257 8.23 9.15 23.10
N TRP A 258 7.12 8.67 22.56
CA TRP A 258 6.76 8.93 21.16
C TRP A 258 5.28 8.63 20.90
N SER A 259 4.59 9.58 20.27
CA SER A 259 3.21 9.41 19.86
C SER A 259 3.08 8.52 18.63
N LEU A 260 2.05 7.69 18.66
CA LEU A 260 1.65 6.81 17.56
C LEU A 260 0.47 7.40 16.78
N GLU A 261 -0.01 8.59 17.14
CA GLU A 261 -1.20 9.22 16.55
C GLU A 261 -1.05 9.45 15.05
N GLY A 262 0.13 9.87 14.59
CA GLY A 262 0.37 9.97 13.15
C GLY A 262 0.20 8.62 12.43
N ARG A 263 0.62 7.51 13.04
CA ARG A 263 0.42 6.16 12.46
C ARG A 263 -1.06 5.78 12.43
N GLY A 264 -1.80 6.10 13.49
CA GLY A 264 -3.25 5.93 13.57
C GLY A 264 -3.98 6.73 12.49
N SER A 265 -3.70 8.02 12.35
CA SER A 265 -4.27 8.86 11.29
C SER A 265 -3.92 8.37 9.89
N ALA A 266 -2.70 7.88 9.66
CA ALA A 266 -2.35 7.28 8.38
C ALA A 266 -3.10 5.95 8.11
N ALA A 267 -3.48 5.19 9.15
CA ALA A 267 -4.36 4.04 8.98
C ALA A 267 -5.81 4.45 8.71
N VAL A 268 -6.32 5.48 9.38
CA VAL A 268 -7.63 6.08 9.08
C VAL A 268 -7.68 6.56 7.63
N TRP A 269 -6.66 7.28 7.17
CA TRP A 269 -6.54 7.71 5.78
C TRP A 269 -6.58 6.52 4.81
N ARG A 270 -5.84 5.44 5.10
CA ARG A 270 -5.85 4.22 4.26
C ARG A 270 -7.22 3.52 4.28
N ALA A 271 -7.92 3.50 5.41
CA ALA A 271 -9.29 2.96 5.48
C ALA A 271 -10.26 3.80 4.66
N GLN A 272 -10.26 5.12 4.85
CA GLN A 272 -11.06 6.05 4.07
C GLN A 272 -10.79 5.90 2.58
N ARG A 273 -9.52 5.68 2.20
CA ARG A 273 -9.09 5.47 0.81
C ARG A 273 -9.65 4.20 0.21
N GLN A 274 -9.60 3.09 0.95
CA GLN A 274 -10.21 1.84 0.50
C GLN A 274 -11.73 1.97 0.34
N VAL A 275 -12.40 2.67 1.25
CA VAL A 275 -13.85 2.93 1.13
C VAL A 275 -14.13 3.87 -0.04
N GLY A 276 -13.34 4.92 -0.23
CA GLY A 276 -13.47 5.85 -1.36
C GLY A 276 -13.31 5.14 -2.70
N LEU A 277 -12.35 4.22 -2.82
CA LEU A 277 -12.21 3.37 -4.01
C LEU A 277 -13.43 2.47 -4.23
N LYS A 278 -14.00 1.87 -3.18
CA LYS A 278 -15.24 1.09 -3.32
C LYS A 278 -16.41 1.96 -3.80
N GLU A 279 -16.52 3.17 -3.26
CA GLU A 279 -17.53 4.16 -3.69
C GLU A 279 -17.37 4.51 -5.19
N ILE A 280 -16.14 4.56 -5.73
CA ILE A 280 -15.94 4.66 -7.20
C ILE A 280 -16.57 3.49 -7.93
N ALA A 281 -16.32 2.26 -7.48
CA ALA A 281 -16.84 1.06 -8.14
C ALA A 281 -18.38 1.05 -8.13
N ASP A 282 -18.99 1.40 -6.99
CA ASP A 282 -20.44 1.48 -6.82
C ASP A 282 -21.04 2.60 -7.71
N ASP A 283 -20.40 3.78 -7.72
CA ASP A 283 -20.82 4.92 -8.54
C ASP A 283 -20.78 4.62 -10.04
N LEU A 284 -19.77 3.87 -10.49
CA LEU A 284 -19.64 3.44 -11.89
C LEU A 284 -20.80 2.53 -12.29
N VAL A 285 -21.22 1.61 -11.42
CA VAL A 285 -22.32 0.67 -11.70
C VAL A 285 -23.68 1.37 -11.66
N HIS A 286 -23.86 2.33 -10.75
CA HIS A 286 -25.15 3.02 -10.56
C HIS A 286 -25.33 4.29 -11.40
N ASP A 287 -24.44 4.53 -12.36
CA ASP A 287 -24.46 5.65 -13.32
C ASP A 287 -24.62 7.03 -12.63
N ARG A 288 -23.93 7.20 -11.49
CA ARG A 288 -24.03 8.42 -10.66
C ARG A 288 -22.99 9.50 -11.01
N ARG A 289 -22.10 9.26 -11.98
CA ARG A 289 -20.93 10.11 -12.28
C ARG A 289 -21.05 11.06 -13.47
N THR A 290 -22.26 11.32 -13.98
CA THR A 290 -22.47 12.46 -14.88
C THR A 290 -22.13 13.79 -14.19
N GLU A 291 -22.21 13.83 -12.87
CA GLU A 291 -21.71 14.93 -12.02
C GLU A 291 -20.31 14.60 -11.47
N SER A 292 -19.45 15.62 -11.33
CA SER A 292 -18.12 15.44 -10.76
C SER A 292 -18.24 15.01 -9.30
N SER A 293 -17.60 13.91 -8.93
CA SER A 293 -17.55 13.40 -7.55
C SER A 293 -16.15 13.51 -6.98
N ASP A 294 -16.01 13.98 -5.75
CA ASP A 294 -14.73 14.02 -5.05
C ASP A 294 -14.38 12.64 -4.48
N VAL A 295 -13.20 12.14 -4.82
CA VAL A 295 -12.70 10.86 -4.32
C VAL A 295 -11.87 11.09 -3.06
N GLU A 296 -12.44 10.73 -1.92
CA GLU A 296 -11.85 10.96 -0.61
C GLU A 296 -11.13 9.74 -0.01
N PRO A 297 -9.90 9.89 0.50
CA PRO A 297 -8.90 10.92 0.18
C PRO A 297 -8.24 10.71 -1.21
N PRO A 298 -7.64 11.76 -1.80
CA PRO A 298 -7.33 13.06 -1.21
C PRO A 298 -8.44 14.12 -1.34
N GLY A 299 -9.57 13.79 -1.95
CA GLY A 299 -10.64 14.74 -2.27
C GLY A 299 -10.48 15.35 -3.66
N TRP A 300 -9.84 14.64 -4.61
CA TRP A 300 -9.75 15.12 -5.98
C TRP A 300 -11.03 14.80 -6.78
N PRO A 301 -11.42 15.67 -7.72
CA PRO A 301 -12.56 15.43 -8.59
C PRO A 301 -12.29 14.32 -9.60
N ALA A 302 -13.26 13.42 -9.76
CA ALA A 302 -13.31 12.43 -10.83
C ALA A 302 -14.65 12.50 -11.55
N LYS A 303 -14.62 12.48 -12.89
CA LYS A 303 -15.82 12.53 -13.73
C LYS A 303 -15.70 11.58 -14.91
N ALA A 304 -16.75 10.79 -15.14
CA ALA A 304 -16.86 9.92 -16.30
C ALA A 304 -17.40 10.69 -17.51
N PRO A 305 -16.91 10.43 -18.74
CA PRO A 305 -17.59 10.89 -19.94
C PRO A 305 -19.02 10.32 -20.02
N GLU A 306 -19.98 11.13 -20.48
CA GLU A 306 -21.40 10.76 -20.53
C GLU A 306 -21.68 9.56 -21.45
N GLU A 307 -20.82 9.34 -22.44
CA GLU A 307 -20.94 8.24 -23.39
C GLU A 307 -20.40 6.91 -22.86
N TRP A 308 -19.62 6.94 -21.77
CA TRP A 308 -19.03 5.75 -21.18
C TRP A 308 -20.02 5.09 -20.23
N GLN A 309 -20.21 3.79 -20.42
CA GLN A 309 -21.17 3.00 -19.69
C GLN A 309 -20.53 1.76 -19.08
N VAL A 310 -21.29 1.13 -18.19
CA VAL A 310 -20.99 -0.18 -17.62
C VAL A 310 -21.77 -1.26 -18.36
N LEU A 311 -21.11 -2.39 -18.61
CA LEU A 311 -21.78 -3.65 -18.94
C LEU A 311 -21.62 -4.62 -17.77
N ALA A 312 -22.73 -4.93 -17.08
CA ALA A 312 -22.77 -5.93 -16.02
C ALA A 312 -23.16 -7.30 -16.60
N ALA A 313 -22.47 -8.37 -16.16
CA ALA A 313 -22.79 -9.73 -16.55
C ALA A 313 -22.63 -10.70 -15.38
N ARG A 314 -23.63 -11.55 -15.15
CA ARG A 314 -23.56 -12.63 -14.16
C ARG A 314 -22.62 -13.78 -14.54
N ILE A 315 -22.36 -13.94 -15.84
CA ILE A 315 -21.48 -14.97 -16.37
C ILE A 315 -20.45 -14.28 -17.26
N ALA A 316 -19.18 -14.61 -17.04
CA ALA A 316 -18.10 -14.09 -17.86
C ALA A 316 -18.28 -14.54 -19.32
N THR A 317 -18.24 -13.58 -20.26
CA THR A 317 -18.48 -13.86 -21.69
C THR A 317 -17.15 -13.86 -22.43
N GLY A 318 -16.92 -14.87 -23.28
CA GLY A 318 -15.65 -15.06 -23.99
C GLY A 318 -15.11 -13.82 -24.71
N PRO A 319 -15.94 -13.08 -25.50
CA PRO A 319 -15.48 -11.88 -26.20
C PRO A 319 -15.00 -10.77 -25.26
N TRP A 320 -15.70 -10.53 -24.15
CA TRP A 320 -15.36 -9.46 -23.22
C TRP A 320 -14.19 -9.82 -22.30
N LEU A 321 -14.03 -11.10 -21.96
CA LEU A 321 -12.83 -11.60 -21.28
C LEU A 321 -11.56 -11.39 -22.12
N SER A 322 -11.62 -11.66 -23.43
CA SER A 322 -10.48 -11.40 -24.33
C SER A 322 -10.15 -9.91 -24.37
N ARG A 323 -11.16 -9.04 -24.49
CA ARG A 323 -10.97 -7.59 -24.47
C ARG A 323 -10.37 -7.09 -23.16
N ALA A 324 -10.78 -7.68 -22.04
CA ALA A 324 -10.21 -7.36 -20.72
C ALA A 324 -8.73 -7.76 -20.63
N ALA A 325 -8.39 -8.96 -21.12
CA ALA A 325 -7.00 -9.42 -21.18
C ALA A 325 -6.12 -8.52 -22.07
N ASP A 326 -6.69 -7.95 -23.12
CA ASP A 326 -6.03 -7.00 -24.03
C ASP A 326 -6.03 -5.55 -23.48
N GLY A 327 -6.56 -5.31 -22.28
CA GLY A 327 -6.64 -3.98 -21.66
C GLY A 327 -7.64 -3.02 -22.33
N GLN A 328 -8.51 -3.53 -23.20
CA GLN A 328 -9.52 -2.72 -23.91
C GLN A 328 -10.73 -2.37 -23.03
N VAL A 329 -10.91 -3.10 -21.92
CA VAL A 329 -11.85 -2.80 -20.84
C VAL A 329 -11.23 -3.21 -19.52
N LEU A 330 -11.63 -2.54 -18.45
CA LEU A 330 -11.38 -2.93 -17.07
C LEU A 330 -12.45 -3.90 -16.59
N THR A 331 -12.06 -4.84 -15.75
CA THR A 331 -12.97 -5.83 -15.15
C THR A 331 -12.86 -5.88 -13.64
N PHE A 332 -13.99 -5.79 -12.96
CA PHE A 332 -14.11 -5.90 -11.50
C PHE A 332 -15.47 -6.48 -11.12
N GLU A 333 -15.64 -6.89 -9.86
CA GLU A 333 -16.87 -7.51 -9.36
C GLU A 333 -17.58 -6.56 -8.39
N VAL A 334 -18.91 -6.44 -8.55
CA VAL A 334 -19.80 -5.69 -7.64
C VAL A 334 -21.04 -6.54 -7.41
N ASP A 335 -21.40 -6.80 -6.15
CA ASP A 335 -22.58 -7.60 -5.75
C ASP A 335 -22.73 -8.96 -6.45
N GLY A 336 -21.60 -9.62 -6.75
CA GLY A 336 -21.57 -10.93 -7.42
C GLY A 336 -21.72 -10.87 -8.94
N GLU A 337 -21.76 -9.67 -9.53
CA GLU A 337 -21.79 -9.46 -10.98
C GLU A 337 -20.42 -8.99 -11.49
N LEU A 338 -19.99 -9.55 -12.62
CA LEU A 338 -18.76 -9.15 -13.30
C LEU A 338 -19.04 -7.92 -14.16
N ILE A 339 -18.33 -6.84 -13.88
CA ILE A 339 -18.47 -5.54 -14.51
C ILE A 339 -17.38 -5.36 -15.57
N TYR A 340 -17.77 -4.90 -16.76
CA TYR A 340 -16.87 -4.43 -17.82
C TYR A 340 -17.04 -2.93 -18.02
N TRP A 341 -15.96 -2.17 -17.88
CA TRP A 341 -15.98 -0.72 -18.00
C TRP A 341 -14.66 -0.17 -18.54
N PRO A 342 -14.63 0.91 -19.33
CA PRO A 342 -15.76 1.57 -19.97
C PRO A 342 -16.17 0.86 -21.26
N VAL A 343 -17.46 0.90 -21.57
CA VAL A 343 -18.01 0.53 -22.89
C VAL A 343 -18.79 1.70 -23.48
N VAL A 344 -18.93 1.74 -24.80
CA VAL A 344 -19.77 2.71 -25.51
C VAL A 344 -20.87 1.98 -26.28
N ARG A 345 -22.09 2.55 -26.33
CA ARG A 345 -23.17 2.00 -27.15
C ARG A 345 -22.92 2.29 -28.62
N THR A 346 -22.97 1.26 -29.45
CA THR A 346 -22.84 1.42 -30.91
C THR A 346 -24.17 1.69 -31.60
N SER A 347 -25.31 1.38 -30.96
CA SER A 347 -26.65 1.75 -31.42
C SER A 347 -27.56 2.11 -30.25
N ALA A 348 -28.34 3.18 -30.40
CA ALA A 348 -29.37 3.56 -29.43
C ALA A 348 -30.57 2.60 -29.43
N ALA A 349 -30.76 1.82 -30.49
CA ALA A 349 -31.91 0.93 -30.68
C ALA A 349 -31.72 -0.48 -30.10
N ASP A 350 -30.47 -0.90 -29.81
CA ASP A 350 -30.17 -2.23 -29.29
C ASP A 350 -29.12 -2.15 -28.16
N PRO A 351 -29.54 -2.31 -26.87
CA PRO A 351 -28.65 -2.32 -25.72
C PRO A 351 -27.58 -3.41 -25.75
N SER A 352 -27.71 -4.44 -26.59
CA SER A 352 -26.74 -5.53 -26.72
C SER A 352 -25.53 -5.18 -27.59
N THR A 353 -25.55 -4.02 -28.26
CA THR A 353 -24.50 -3.60 -29.21
C THR A 353 -23.48 -2.67 -28.56
N SER A 354 -22.81 -3.12 -27.50
CA SER A 354 -21.72 -2.35 -26.86
C SER A 354 -20.35 -2.66 -27.47
N SER A 355 -19.49 -1.64 -27.59
CA SER A 355 -18.09 -1.80 -27.97
C SER A 355 -17.14 -1.25 -26.92
N ALA A 356 -15.90 -1.73 -26.92
CA ALA A 356 -14.83 -1.13 -26.11
C ALA A 356 -14.51 0.29 -26.59
N VAL A 357 -13.99 1.13 -25.70
CA VAL A 357 -13.55 2.49 -26.01
C VAL A 357 -12.22 2.42 -26.79
N PRO A 358 -12.14 2.96 -28.02
CA PRO A 358 -10.89 3.00 -28.78
C PRO A 358 -9.78 3.75 -28.04
N GLY A 359 -8.56 3.23 -28.05
CA GLY A 359 -7.39 3.85 -27.42
C GLY A 359 -7.22 3.59 -25.91
N LEU A 360 -8.17 2.92 -25.25
CA LEU A 360 -8.06 2.62 -23.83
C LEU A 360 -6.91 1.66 -23.51
N ALA A 361 -6.65 0.67 -24.37
CA ALA A 361 -5.58 -0.30 -24.16
C ALA A 361 -4.20 0.35 -24.05
N ASP A 362 -3.95 1.44 -24.78
CA ASP A 362 -2.71 2.22 -24.70
C ASP A 362 -2.54 2.87 -23.33
N VAL A 363 -3.63 3.23 -22.66
CA VAL A 363 -3.64 3.82 -21.32
C VAL A 363 -3.48 2.75 -20.26
N VAL A 364 -4.28 1.68 -20.31
CA VAL A 364 -4.29 0.62 -19.28
C VAL A 364 -2.92 -0.05 -19.17
N GLY A 365 -2.26 -0.31 -20.30
CA GLY A 365 -0.92 -0.91 -20.30
C GLY A 365 0.16 -0.09 -19.56
N VAL A 366 -0.04 1.22 -19.34
CA VAL A 366 0.90 2.08 -18.59
C VAL A 366 0.78 1.87 -17.09
N PHE A 367 -0.40 1.51 -16.59
CA PHE A 367 -0.66 1.38 -15.16
C PHE A 367 -0.19 0.04 -14.57
N GLY A 368 0.16 -0.95 -15.41
CA GLY A 368 0.74 -2.21 -14.98
C GLY A 368 -0.16 -2.98 -14.02
N ASP A 369 0.40 -3.43 -12.90
CA ASP A 369 -0.27 -4.28 -11.91
C ASP A 369 -1.10 -3.50 -10.87
N LEU A 370 -1.43 -2.24 -11.13
CA LEU A 370 -2.28 -1.47 -10.23
C LEU A 370 -3.68 -2.11 -10.09
N PRO A 371 -4.31 -2.03 -8.91
CA PRO A 371 -5.69 -2.47 -8.75
C PRO A 371 -6.62 -1.80 -9.76
N VAL A 372 -7.55 -2.56 -10.33
CA VAL A 372 -8.39 -2.10 -11.45
C VAL A 372 -9.15 -0.82 -11.14
N ILE A 373 -9.70 -0.69 -9.94
CA ILE A 373 -10.45 0.51 -9.51
C ILE A 373 -9.54 1.73 -9.36
N GLU A 374 -8.29 1.52 -8.96
CA GLU A 374 -7.26 2.56 -8.93
C GLU A 374 -6.84 3.02 -10.33
N VAL A 375 -6.93 2.14 -11.33
CA VAL A 375 -6.76 2.50 -12.74
C VAL A 375 -7.95 3.31 -13.23
N ALA A 376 -9.18 2.87 -12.91
CA ALA A 376 -10.40 3.57 -13.27
C ALA A 376 -10.41 5.01 -12.73
N GLU A 377 -10.09 5.20 -11.45
CA GLU A 377 -9.96 6.52 -10.85
C GLU A 377 -9.02 7.44 -11.63
N ARG A 378 -7.78 6.98 -11.91
CA ARG A 378 -6.77 7.80 -12.60
C ARG A 378 -7.19 8.17 -14.02
N ILE A 379 -8.01 7.34 -14.67
CA ILE A 379 -8.58 7.64 -15.98
C ILE A 379 -9.61 8.78 -15.88
N LEU A 380 -10.41 8.79 -14.82
CA LEU A 380 -11.52 9.73 -14.59
C LEU A 380 -11.11 11.04 -13.91
N LEU A 381 -9.92 11.06 -13.32
CA LEU A 381 -9.40 12.19 -12.56
C LEU A 381 -9.37 13.47 -13.41
N GLN A 382 -9.96 14.54 -12.88
CA GLN A 382 -9.93 15.86 -13.50
C GLN A 382 -8.61 16.56 -13.16
N LEU A 383 -7.91 17.02 -14.21
CA LEU A 383 -6.54 17.54 -14.16
C LEU A 383 -6.50 19.07 -14.10
N ASP A 384 -7.59 19.74 -14.52
CA ASP A 384 -7.69 21.20 -14.62
C ASP A 384 -8.81 21.75 -13.72
N SER A 385 -8.98 21.19 -12.52
CA SER A 385 -10.02 21.65 -11.61
C SER A 385 -9.56 22.86 -10.79
N ASP A 386 -10.35 23.93 -10.83
CA ASP A 386 -10.25 25.11 -9.96
C ASP A 386 -10.56 24.82 -8.47
N HIS A 387 -10.73 23.55 -8.08
CA HIS A 387 -10.93 23.12 -6.70
C HIS A 387 -9.70 23.36 -5.81
N ASP A 388 -9.92 23.29 -4.49
CA ASP A 388 -8.99 23.67 -3.42
C ASP A 388 -7.53 23.29 -3.72
N GLU A 389 -6.63 24.24 -3.45
CA GLU A 389 -5.22 24.23 -3.89
C GLU A 389 -4.41 23.01 -3.42
N ASP A 390 -4.88 22.32 -2.38
CA ASP A 390 -4.10 21.33 -1.63
C ASP A 390 -3.72 20.08 -2.45
N TRP A 391 -4.51 19.65 -3.43
CA TRP A 391 -4.31 18.35 -4.10
C TRP A 391 -4.28 18.40 -5.64
N ARG A 392 -4.06 19.57 -6.22
CA ARG A 392 -3.88 19.69 -7.67
C ARG A 392 -2.66 18.89 -8.13
N LEU A 393 -2.80 18.06 -9.17
CA LEU A 393 -1.65 17.38 -9.79
C LEU A 393 -0.66 18.35 -10.47
N GLY A 394 -1.03 19.63 -10.54
CA GLY A 394 -0.29 20.71 -11.18
C GLY A 394 -0.56 20.79 -12.67
N SER A 395 0.01 21.82 -13.31
CA SER A 395 -0.07 21.97 -14.76
C SER A 395 0.66 20.82 -15.48
N ILE A 396 0.05 20.36 -16.58
CA ILE A 396 0.64 19.32 -17.42
C ILE A 396 1.68 19.97 -18.33
N GLU A 397 2.93 19.96 -17.91
CA GLU A 397 4.04 20.53 -18.67
C GLU A 397 4.68 19.48 -19.59
N VAL A 398 4.49 19.64 -20.90
CA VAL A 398 5.02 18.75 -21.93
C VAL A 398 6.25 19.41 -22.57
N PRO A 399 7.40 18.71 -22.69
CA PRO A 399 8.51 19.21 -23.47
C PRO A 399 8.08 19.55 -24.90
N VAL A 400 8.42 20.75 -25.39
CA VAL A 400 7.94 21.30 -26.67
C VAL A 400 8.16 20.35 -27.86
N HIS A 401 9.31 19.67 -27.91
CA HIS A 401 9.59 18.68 -28.95
C HIS A 401 8.63 17.46 -28.90
N LYS A 402 8.20 17.05 -27.69
CA LYS A 402 7.19 16.00 -27.53
C LYS A 402 5.81 16.51 -27.88
N ALA A 403 5.44 17.71 -27.46
CA ALA A 403 4.16 18.32 -27.82
C ALA A 403 3.98 18.37 -29.35
N PHE A 404 5.03 18.79 -30.07
CA PHE A 404 5.05 18.76 -31.54
C PHE A 404 4.97 17.34 -32.10
N ALA A 405 5.79 16.41 -31.61
CA ALA A 405 5.79 15.02 -32.06
C ALA A 405 4.44 14.31 -31.82
N PHE A 406 3.73 14.69 -30.76
CA PHE A 406 2.39 14.20 -30.43
C PHE A 406 1.28 14.85 -31.25
N GLY A 407 1.58 15.89 -32.03
CA GLY A 407 0.60 16.66 -32.78
C GLY A 407 -0.27 17.57 -31.90
N LEU A 408 0.21 17.93 -30.69
CA LEU A 408 -0.48 18.83 -29.77
C LEU A 408 -0.28 20.31 -30.13
N ILE A 409 0.86 20.62 -30.76
CA ILE A 409 1.21 21.95 -31.26
C ILE A 409 1.76 21.86 -32.68
N ASP A 410 1.67 22.95 -33.43
CA ASP A 410 2.25 23.04 -34.77
C ASP A 410 3.75 23.44 -34.73
N ALA A 411 4.36 23.52 -35.92
CA ALA A 411 5.76 23.86 -36.06
C ALA A 411 6.05 25.34 -35.72
N ALA A 412 5.08 26.24 -35.89
CA ALA A 412 5.24 27.66 -35.62
C ALA A 412 5.31 27.90 -34.11
N THR A 413 4.32 27.39 -33.36
CA THR A 413 4.28 27.43 -31.89
C THR A 413 5.52 26.75 -31.29
N ARG A 414 5.95 25.61 -31.85
CA ARG A 414 7.18 24.93 -31.41
C ARG A 414 8.40 25.85 -31.51
N ASN A 415 8.57 26.51 -32.65
CA ASN A 415 9.73 27.38 -32.88
C ASN A 415 9.70 28.62 -31.99
N GLU A 416 8.52 29.21 -31.80
CA GLU A 416 8.30 30.35 -30.90
C GLU A 416 8.73 30.00 -29.47
N LEU A 417 8.20 28.90 -28.89
CA LEU A 417 8.55 28.47 -27.54
C LEU A 417 10.03 28.12 -27.36
N ILE A 418 10.70 27.61 -28.42
CA ILE A 418 12.15 27.37 -28.39
C ILE A 418 12.93 28.69 -28.35
N VAL A 419 12.49 29.70 -29.12
CA VAL A 419 13.13 31.03 -29.13
C VAL A 419 12.93 31.71 -27.78
N GLU A 420 11.72 31.67 -27.22
CA GLU A 420 11.43 32.20 -25.89
C GLU A 420 12.27 31.53 -24.79
N ASN A 421 12.33 30.19 -24.80
CA ASN A 421 13.16 29.45 -23.84
C ASN A 421 14.64 29.79 -23.96
N ARG A 422 15.15 30.00 -25.18
CA ARG A 422 16.53 30.44 -25.39
C ARG A 422 16.76 31.84 -24.84
N ALA A 423 15.84 32.77 -25.04
CA ALA A 423 15.91 34.11 -24.48
C ALA A 423 15.92 34.08 -22.94
N ALA A 424 14.99 33.34 -22.33
CA ALA A 424 14.92 33.16 -20.88
C ALA A 424 16.19 32.49 -20.29
N THR A 425 16.77 31.52 -21.01
CA THR A 425 18.03 30.88 -20.61
C THR A 425 19.18 31.88 -20.59
N LEU A 426 19.30 32.70 -21.64
CA LEU A 426 20.35 33.73 -21.72
C LEU A 426 20.16 34.80 -20.63
N GLU A 427 18.93 35.20 -20.35
CA GLU A 427 18.63 36.13 -19.26
C GLU A 427 19.05 35.56 -17.90
N TYR A 428 18.71 34.29 -17.61
CA TYR A 428 19.08 33.65 -16.35
C TYR A 428 20.61 33.50 -16.21
N MET A 429 21.32 33.15 -17.30
CA MET A 429 22.79 33.15 -17.31
C MET A 429 23.37 34.53 -17.00
N GLN A 430 22.80 35.60 -17.55
CA GLN A 430 23.23 36.96 -17.25
C GLN A 430 22.98 37.33 -15.79
N GLN A 431 21.88 36.87 -15.19
CA GLN A 431 21.61 37.06 -13.76
C GLN A 431 22.66 36.35 -12.90
N VAL A 432 23.03 35.10 -13.24
CA VAL A 432 24.11 34.38 -12.57
C VAL A 432 25.45 35.11 -12.69
N ILE A 433 25.79 35.64 -13.88
CA ILE A 433 27.02 36.44 -14.07
C ILE A 433 26.97 37.72 -13.23
N LYS A 434 25.83 38.40 -13.15
CA LYS A 434 25.67 39.62 -12.32
C LYS A 434 25.77 39.34 -10.83
N GLY A 435 25.35 38.15 -10.39
CA GLY A 435 25.45 37.70 -9.01
C GLY A 435 26.84 37.17 -8.61
N ALA A 436 27.77 37.04 -9.57
CA ALA A 436 29.13 36.60 -9.27
C ALA A 436 29.88 37.66 -8.42
N PRO A 437 30.76 37.24 -7.49
CA PRO A 437 31.55 38.17 -6.68
C PRO A 437 32.32 39.18 -7.54
N VAL A 438 32.23 40.46 -7.21
CA VAL A 438 32.82 41.57 -7.98
C VAL A 438 34.34 41.45 -8.12
N ASP A 439 34.98 40.78 -7.16
CA ASP A 439 36.44 40.59 -7.10
C ASP A 439 36.95 39.46 -8.02
N ASP A 440 36.07 38.61 -8.56
CA ASP A 440 36.43 37.49 -9.43
C ASP A 440 36.09 37.79 -10.89
N ARG A 441 36.86 38.73 -11.46
CA ARG A 441 36.72 39.14 -12.88
C ARG A 441 37.03 37.99 -13.85
N GLU A 442 37.88 37.05 -13.46
CA GLU A 442 38.23 35.89 -14.27
C GLU A 442 37.04 34.94 -14.41
N LEU A 443 36.36 34.64 -13.30
CA LEU A 443 35.10 33.89 -13.31
C LEU A 443 34.02 34.54 -14.18
N GLY A 444 33.82 35.85 -14.00
CA GLY A 444 32.86 36.61 -14.79
C GLY A 444 33.15 36.59 -16.29
N GLN A 445 34.41 36.39 -16.70
CA GLN A 445 34.79 36.22 -18.10
C GLN A 445 34.60 34.77 -18.57
N GLN A 446 35.04 33.79 -17.78
CA GLN A 446 34.85 32.36 -18.07
C GLN A 446 33.37 32.00 -18.29
N LEU A 447 32.46 32.55 -17.47
CA LEU A 447 31.02 32.36 -17.65
C LEU A 447 30.47 33.02 -18.92
N ARG A 448 31.01 34.19 -19.33
CA ARG A 448 30.61 34.86 -20.58
C ARG A 448 31.05 34.08 -21.81
N ASP A 449 32.25 33.52 -21.77
CA ASP A 449 32.84 32.78 -22.89
C ASP A 449 32.02 31.53 -23.25
N VAL A 450 31.33 30.94 -22.26
CA VAL A 450 30.50 29.73 -22.45
C VAL A 450 28.99 30.01 -22.55
N MET A 451 28.56 31.25 -22.71
CA MET A 451 27.11 31.61 -22.76
C MET A 451 26.32 30.91 -23.88
N ASN A 452 26.99 30.44 -24.93
CA ASN A 452 26.35 29.69 -26.01
C ASN A 452 26.15 28.20 -25.68
N SER A 453 26.62 27.74 -24.52
CA SER A 453 26.62 26.33 -24.10
C SER A 453 26.08 26.20 -22.67
N PRO A 454 24.76 26.00 -22.49
CA PRO A 454 24.17 25.90 -21.15
C PRO A 454 24.73 24.77 -20.28
N ALA A 455 25.20 23.69 -20.89
CA ALA A 455 25.84 22.60 -20.17
C ALA A 455 27.22 22.99 -19.61
N GLU A 456 28.03 23.69 -20.40
CA GLU A 456 29.34 24.18 -19.94
C GLU A 456 29.19 25.33 -18.96
N PHE A 457 28.24 26.24 -19.20
CA PHE A 457 27.88 27.30 -18.25
C PHE A 457 27.50 26.74 -16.88
N ARG A 458 26.64 25.71 -16.84
CA ARG A 458 26.29 25.00 -15.61
C ARG A 458 27.51 24.42 -14.89
N LYS A 459 28.40 23.78 -15.64
CA LYS A 459 29.60 23.15 -15.10
C LYS A 459 30.51 24.19 -14.44
N ILE A 460 30.71 25.34 -15.08
CA ILE A 460 31.49 26.44 -14.52
C ILE A 460 30.74 27.01 -13.30
N ALA A 461 29.47 27.40 -13.43
CA ALA A 461 28.67 27.96 -12.31
C ALA A 461 28.71 27.09 -11.04
N MET A 462 28.58 25.76 -11.18
CA MET A 462 28.65 24.82 -10.06
C MET A 462 30.02 24.82 -9.34
N LEU A 463 31.13 25.00 -10.06
CA LEU A 463 32.46 25.06 -9.46
C LEU A 463 32.62 26.26 -8.49
N PHE A 464 31.75 27.26 -8.63
CA PHE A 464 31.76 28.48 -7.82
C PHE A 464 30.54 28.57 -6.90
N GLY A 465 29.82 27.46 -6.70
CA GLY A 465 28.67 27.40 -5.78
C GLY A 465 27.42 28.13 -6.26
N ALA A 466 27.37 28.54 -7.53
CA ALA A 466 26.16 29.08 -8.14
C ALA A 466 25.30 27.95 -8.71
N ASP A 467 24.04 27.87 -8.29
CA ASP A 467 23.09 26.93 -8.87
C ASP A 467 22.54 27.49 -10.20
N PHE A 468 22.71 26.72 -11.26
CA PHE A 468 22.16 27.04 -12.57
C PHE A 468 21.62 25.78 -13.23
N SER A 469 20.33 25.81 -13.58
CA SER A 469 19.71 24.83 -14.46
C SER A 469 19.00 25.58 -15.57
N ALA A 470 19.39 25.32 -16.82
CA ALA A 470 18.72 25.90 -17.96
C ALA A 470 17.21 25.55 -17.93
N PRO A 471 16.31 26.56 -18.01
CA PRO A 471 14.89 26.30 -18.11
C PRO A 471 14.60 25.37 -19.28
N ARG A 472 13.61 24.49 -19.14
CA ARG A 472 13.19 23.62 -20.24
C ARG A 472 12.15 24.34 -21.10
N ALA A 473 12.20 24.16 -22.41
CA ALA A 473 11.11 24.56 -23.30
C ALA A 473 9.92 23.64 -23.07
N LEU A 474 8.91 24.15 -22.38
CA LEU A 474 7.71 23.42 -21.95
C LEU A 474 6.47 24.08 -22.58
N TRP A 475 5.48 23.26 -22.89
CA TRP A 475 4.15 23.68 -23.31
C TRP A 475 3.13 23.13 -22.32
N ARG A 476 2.19 23.97 -21.89
CA ARG A 476 1.11 23.56 -20.99
C ARG A 476 0.03 22.86 -21.80
N TRP A 477 -0.18 21.57 -21.54
CA TRP A 477 -1.27 20.81 -22.14
C TRP A 477 -2.57 21.06 -21.38
N PRO A 478 -3.61 21.64 -22.02
CA PRO A 478 -4.92 21.84 -21.40
C PRO A 478 -5.77 20.56 -21.44
N ALA A 479 -5.20 19.43 -21.04
CA ALA A 479 -5.96 18.18 -20.92
C ALA A 479 -6.77 18.20 -19.63
N GLU A 480 -8.07 17.94 -19.73
CA GLU A 480 -8.99 17.91 -18.58
C GLU A 480 -8.96 16.57 -17.85
N SER A 481 -8.79 15.45 -18.56
CA SER A 481 -8.68 14.10 -17.98
C SER A 481 -8.11 13.14 -19.03
N ILE A 482 -7.66 11.95 -18.61
CA ILE A 482 -7.27 10.91 -19.56
C ILE A 482 -8.51 10.46 -20.37
N ALA A 483 -9.65 10.27 -19.71
CA ALA A 483 -10.89 9.87 -20.37
C ALA A 483 -11.31 10.84 -21.48
N GLY A 484 -11.23 12.15 -21.23
CA GLY A 484 -11.53 13.18 -22.23
C GLY A 484 -10.55 13.17 -23.42
N GLU A 485 -9.26 12.96 -23.17
CA GLU A 485 -8.28 12.84 -24.26
C GLU A 485 -8.44 11.55 -25.08
N VAL A 486 -8.85 10.44 -24.45
CA VAL A 486 -9.21 9.20 -25.15
C VAL A 486 -10.42 9.44 -26.07
N GLN A 487 -11.46 10.10 -25.55
CA GLN A 487 -12.66 10.41 -26.33
C GLN A 487 -12.40 11.35 -27.51
N ARG A 488 -11.47 12.30 -27.35
CA ARG A 488 -10.99 13.17 -28.44
C ARG A 488 -10.16 12.43 -29.50
N GLY A 489 -9.93 11.13 -29.35
CA GLY A 489 -9.19 10.31 -30.31
C GLY A 489 -7.71 10.66 -30.38
N ARG A 490 -7.10 11.05 -29.26
CA ARG A 490 -5.67 11.41 -29.23
C ARG A 490 -4.77 10.25 -29.64
N ALA A 491 -3.61 10.59 -30.18
CA ALA A 491 -2.64 9.59 -30.62
C ALA A 491 -2.13 8.73 -29.44
N PRO A 492 -1.92 7.41 -29.64
CA PRO A 492 -1.48 6.48 -28.59
C PRO A 492 -0.25 6.93 -27.77
N GLN A 493 0.72 7.54 -28.43
CA GLN A 493 1.93 8.05 -27.78
C GLN A 493 1.66 9.23 -26.82
N ALA A 494 0.68 10.08 -27.14
CA ALA A 494 0.25 11.18 -26.29
C ALA A 494 -0.51 10.63 -25.07
N LEU A 495 -1.42 9.69 -25.29
CA LEU A 495 -2.18 9.01 -24.23
C LEU A 495 -1.25 8.28 -23.25
N ARG A 496 -0.27 7.52 -23.75
CA ARG A 496 0.73 6.84 -22.91
C ARG A 496 1.56 7.81 -22.07
N TRP A 497 1.94 8.94 -22.67
CA TRP A 497 2.69 9.97 -21.96
C TRP A 497 1.85 10.60 -20.84
N LEU A 498 0.59 10.93 -21.12
CA LEU A 498 -0.34 11.50 -20.15
C LEU A 498 -0.62 10.52 -19.00
N ALA A 499 -0.91 9.26 -19.31
CA ALA A 499 -1.10 8.21 -18.31
C ALA A 499 0.11 8.06 -17.38
N ALA A 500 1.34 8.08 -17.94
CA ALA A 500 2.57 8.00 -17.15
C ALA A 500 2.83 9.27 -16.30
N TRP A 501 2.37 10.43 -16.77
CA TRP A 501 2.40 11.67 -16.00
C TRP A 501 1.42 11.60 -14.82
N VAL A 502 0.16 11.22 -15.08
CA VAL A 502 -0.89 11.06 -14.06
C VAL A 502 -0.49 10.02 -13.03
N LEU A 503 0.02 8.86 -13.44
CA LEU A 503 0.49 7.82 -12.52
C LEU A 503 1.51 8.36 -11.51
N ARG A 504 2.54 9.07 -11.99
CA ARG A 504 3.60 9.62 -11.12
C ARG A 504 3.09 10.74 -10.22
N ARG A 505 2.28 11.66 -10.76
CA ARG A 505 1.76 12.79 -10.00
C ARG A 505 0.72 12.36 -8.97
N SER A 506 -0.19 11.47 -9.34
CA SER A 506 -1.19 10.91 -8.43
C SER A 506 -0.55 10.12 -7.28
N ALA A 507 0.46 9.28 -7.57
CA ALA A 507 1.19 8.55 -6.53
C ALA A 507 1.84 9.51 -5.52
N PHE A 508 2.52 10.55 -5.99
CA PHE A 508 3.13 11.56 -5.15
C PHE A 508 2.09 12.35 -4.32
N ALA A 509 0.98 12.76 -4.93
CA ALA A 509 -0.10 13.47 -4.24
C ALA A 509 -0.76 12.60 -3.15
N LEU A 510 -0.96 11.30 -3.40
CA LEU A 510 -1.48 10.36 -2.41
C LEU A 510 -0.50 10.19 -1.23
N GLU A 511 0.80 10.09 -1.50
CA GLU A 511 1.83 10.04 -0.46
C GLU A 511 1.84 11.33 0.40
N GLN A 512 1.76 12.50 -0.23
CA GLN A 512 1.66 13.78 0.47
C GLN A 512 0.38 13.89 1.29
N SER A 513 -0.76 13.42 0.76
CA SER A 513 -2.04 13.40 1.48
C SER A 513 -2.00 12.52 2.72
N MET A 514 -1.45 11.31 2.60
CA MET A 514 -1.24 10.44 3.76
C MET A 514 -0.25 11.06 4.76
N GLN A 515 0.82 11.72 4.29
CA GLN A 515 1.77 12.41 5.16
C GLN A 515 1.13 13.60 5.89
N LYS A 516 0.26 14.36 5.22
CA LYS A 516 -0.51 15.45 5.86
C LYS A 516 -1.43 14.88 6.95
N ALA A 517 -2.15 13.79 6.66
CA ALA A 517 -2.96 13.10 7.67
C ALA A 517 -2.13 12.61 8.87
N TRP A 518 -0.92 12.09 8.62
CA TRP A 518 0.04 11.72 9.67
C TRP A 518 0.40 12.92 10.56
N HIS A 519 0.79 14.06 9.97
CA HIS A 519 1.12 15.26 10.73
C HIS A 519 -0.09 15.80 11.49
N SER A 520 -1.27 15.87 10.85
CA SER A 520 -2.49 16.36 11.50
C SER A 520 -2.90 15.51 12.70
N GLY A 521 -2.74 14.19 12.63
CA GLY A 521 -2.95 13.30 13.78
C GLY A 521 -1.98 13.59 14.92
N PHE A 522 -0.70 13.70 14.59
CA PHE A 522 0.35 14.03 15.54
C PHE A 522 0.09 15.38 16.23
N ASP A 523 -0.12 16.44 15.45
CA ASP A 523 -0.30 17.80 15.96
C ASP A 523 -1.57 17.95 16.82
N ARG A 524 -2.66 17.26 16.44
CA ARG A 524 -3.95 17.35 17.14
C ARG A 524 -3.94 16.65 18.50
N PHE A 525 -3.24 15.53 18.62
CA PHE A 525 -3.36 14.63 19.77
C PHE A 525 -2.09 14.47 20.61
N ASP A 526 -0.90 14.82 20.11
CA ASP A 526 0.36 14.73 20.88
C ASP A 526 0.72 16.03 21.64
N HIS A 527 0.08 17.15 21.30
CA HIS A 527 0.28 18.44 21.97
C HIS A 527 -0.71 18.73 23.13
N ARG A 528 -1.45 17.72 23.59
CA ARG A 528 -2.34 17.77 24.75
C ARG A 528 -1.85 16.82 25.84
#